data_AF-A0A2E8BCY4-F1
#
_entry.id   AF-A0A2E8BCY4-F1
#
_cell.length_a   1.000
_cell.length_b   1.000
_cell.length_c   1.000
_cell.angle_alpha   90.00
_cell.angle_beta   90.00
_cell.angle_gamma   90.00
#
_symmetry.space_group_name_H-M   'P 1'
#
loop_
_entity.id
_entity.type
_entity.pdbx_description
1 polymer ?
#
loop_
_entity_poly.entity_id
_entity_poly.type
_entity_poly.pdbx_seq_one_letter_code
_entity_poly.pdbx_strand_id
1 'polypeptide(L)'
;MAEDHEPSPTAGGAETEIALDHEVTQGEIFRDMLRHMMAPFLIGMIFGSIWQLNVMPRMEWLVPNPVHGSFAIYLLISPLMYKLLVGNEMSRASEYTMGFAVTACVLSMAWMFQGASVYCGAYIPAIAWLWISSYWLQFDFPPFRYGLWHGIGVNVGAFGGSVLSFIYI
;
A
#
# COMPACT_ATOMS: atom_id res chain seq x y z
N MET A 1 73.15 1.53 7.05
CA MET A 1 72.68 2.75 6.38
C MET A 1 72.94 2.50 4.90
N ALA A 2 71.97 2.19 4.03
CA ALA A 2 70.51 2.24 4.08
C ALA A 2 69.95 0.99 3.36
N GLU A 3 68.77 0.51 3.75
CA GLU A 3 68.02 -0.52 3.02
C GLU A 3 67.32 0.13 1.82
N ASP A 4 67.52 -0.43 0.62
CA ASP A 4 66.80 -0.05 -0.58
C ASP A 4 65.39 -0.65 -0.54
N HIS A 5 64.41 0.22 -0.27
CA HIS A 5 62.99 -0.12 -0.25
C HIS A 5 62.41 0.14 -1.65
N GLU A 6 62.25 -0.91 -2.46
CA GLU A 6 61.44 -0.83 -3.68
C GLU A 6 59.95 -0.68 -3.30
N PRO A 7 59.20 0.29 -3.86
CA PRO A 7 57.76 0.30 -3.69
C PRO A 7 57.12 -0.78 -4.59
N SER A 8 56.44 -1.71 -3.94
CA SER A 8 55.55 -2.69 -4.57
C SER A 8 54.45 -1.99 -5.41
N PRO A 9 54.14 -2.45 -6.64
CA PRO A 9 53.01 -1.95 -7.42
C PRO A 9 51.72 -2.52 -6.83
N THR A 10 51.23 -1.92 -5.74
CA THR A 10 49.95 -2.27 -5.15
C THR A 10 48.83 -1.54 -5.88
N ALA A 11 48.15 -2.28 -6.75
CA ALA A 11 46.70 -2.25 -6.97
C ALA A 11 46.02 -0.87 -6.97
N GLY A 12 46.49 0.06 -7.80
CA GLY A 12 45.87 1.38 -7.99
C GLY A 12 44.91 1.43 -9.19
N GLY A 13 44.00 0.47 -9.35
CA GLY A 13 43.17 0.43 -10.57
C GLY A 13 41.89 -0.40 -10.54
N ALA A 14 41.35 -0.76 -9.37
CA ALA A 14 40.17 -1.64 -9.27
C ALA A 14 39.12 -1.18 -8.24
N GLU A 15 39.07 0.11 -7.89
CA GLU A 15 38.00 0.67 -7.05
C GLU A 15 37.18 1.76 -7.77
N THR A 16 37.37 1.89 -9.08
CA THR A 16 36.56 2.79 -9.93
C THR A 16 35.82 2.00 -11.00
N GLU A 17 35.39 0.78 -10.66
CA GLU A 17 34.32 0.11 -11.41
C GLU A 17 33.01 0.42 -10.68
N ILE A 18 32.52 1.64 -10.96
CA ILE A 18 31.11 1.95 -11.21
C ILE A 18 30.18 0.99 -10.46
N ALA A 19 29.75 1.37 -9.26
CA ALA A 19 28.45 0.93 -8.76
C ALA A 19 27.45 1.41 -9.82
N LEU A 20 27.16 0.53 -10.78
CA LEU A 20 26.21 0.75 -11.84
C LEU A 20 24.92 1.18 -11.16
N ASP A 21 24.58 2.46 -11.36
CA ASP A 21 23.21 2.94 -11.22
C ASP A 21 22.35 1.91 -11.95
N HIS A 22 21.67 1.05 -11.20
CA HIS A 22 20.62 0.22 -11.75
C HIS A 22 19.55 1.21 -12.18
N GLU A 23 19.64 1.69 -13.43
CA GLU A 23 18.64 2.57 -14.03
C GLU A 23 17.30 1.84 -13.95
N VAL A 24 16.49 2.24 -12.97
CA VAL A 24 15.14 1.73 -12.82
C VAL A 24 14.40 2.09 -14.09
N THR A 25 13.97 1.07 -14.83
CA THR A 25 13.32 1.28 -16.12
C THR A 25 11.93 1.85 -15.90
N GLN A 26 11.43 2.65 -16.85
CA GLN A 26 10.05 3.15 -16.81
C GLN A 26 9.02 2.02 -16.71
N GLY A 27 9.34 0.84 -17.28
CA GLY A 27 8.51 -0.35 -17.21
C GLY A 27 8.40 -0.93 -15.80
N GLU A 28 9.49 -0.92 -15.02
CA GLU A 28 9.48 -1.35 -13.62
C GLU A 28 8.66 -0.40 -12.76
N ILE A 29 8.87 0.91 -12.91
CA ILE A 29 8.08 1.93 -12.19
C ILE A 29 6.59 1.77 -12.49
N PHE A 30 6.23 1.58 -13.76
CA PHE A 30 4.84 1.39 -14.15
C PHE A 30 4.25 0.10 -13.58
N ARG A 31 5.01 -1.00 -13.58
CA ARG A 31 4.60 -2.27 -12.97
C ARG A 31 4.36 -2.12 -11.47
N ASP A 32 5.24 -1.42 -10.77
CA ASP A 32 5.14 -1.22 -9.33
C ASP A 32 4.00 -0.26 -8.97
N MET A 33 3.78 0.77 -9.79
CA MET A 33 2.59 1.62 -9.70
C MET A 33 1.31 0.78 -9.83
N LEU A 34 1.23 -0.08 -10.84
CA LEU A 34 0.07 -0.95 -11.02
C LEU A 34 -0.13 -1.88 -9.81
N ARG A 35 0.97 -2.47 -9.32
CA ARG A 35 0.93 -3.50 -8.28
C ARG A 35 0.64 -2.94 -6.89
N HIS A 36 1.23 -1.81 -6.54
CA HIS A 36 1.22 -1.29 -5.17
C HIS A 36 0.32 -0.07 -4.98
N MET A 37 0.01 0.65 -6.05
CA MET A 37 -0.90 1.79 -6.01
C MET A 37 -2.27 1.42 -6.60
N MET A 38 -2.32 0.99 -7.87
CA MET A 38 -3.60 0.75 -8.54
C MET A 38 -4.33 -0.48 -8.01
N ALA A 39 -3.64 -1.61 -7.82
CA ALA A 39 -4.32 -2.85 -7.42
C ALA A 39 -5.01 -2.74 -6.04
N PRO A 40 -4.37 -2.25 -4.96
CA PRO A 40 -5.07 -2.07 -3.68
C PRO A 40 -6.26 -1.11 -3.78
N PHE A 41 -6.11 -0.01 -4.53
CA PHE A 41 -7.19 0.94 -4.79
C PHE A 41 -8.38 0.27 -5.49
N LEU A 42 -8.15 -0.43 -6.60
CA LEU A 42 -9.21 -1.10 -7.35
C LEU A 42 -9.88 -2.22 -6.54
N ILE A 43 -9.11 -3.00 -5.79
CA ILE A 43 -9.66 -4.01 -4.88
C ILE A 43 -10.56 -3.36 -3.83
N GLY A 44 -10.11 -2.25 -3.24
CA GLY A 44 -10.93 -1.43 -2.35
C GLY A 44 -12.24 -1.01 -3.02
N MET A 45 -12.17 -0.45 -4.24
CA MET A 45 -13.37 -0.05 -4.98
C MET A 45 -14.35 -1.20 -5.16
N ILE A 46 -13.86 -2.37 -5.54
CA ILE A 46 -14.70 -3.56 -5.73
C ILE A 46 -15.38 -3.95 -4.42
N PHE A 47 -14.62 -4.06 -3.32
CA PHE A 47 -15.19 -4.46 -2.03
C PHE A 47 -16.14 -3.42 -1.44
N GLY A 48 -15.82 -2.13 -1.55
CA GLY A 48 -16.72 -1.04 -1.19
C GLY A 48 -18.01 -1.06 -1.99
N SER A 49 -17.93 -1.32 -3.30
CA SER A 49 -19.10 -1.49 -4.18
C SER A 49 -19.95 -2.68 -3.77
N ILE A 50 -19.33 -3.85 -3.55
CA ILE A 50 -20.02 -5.06 -3.09
C ILE A 50 -20.76 -4.80 -1.77
N TRP A 51 -20.11 -4.15 -0.81
CA TRP A 51 -20.74 -3.81 0.47
C TRP A 51 -21.89 -2.82 0.31
N GLN A 52 -21.70 -1.78 -0.51
CA GLN A 52 -22.72 -0.78 -0.80
C GLN A 52 -23.96 -1.40 -1.44
N LEU A 53 -23.82 -2.39 -2.32
CA LEU A 53 -24.94 -3.00 -3.03
C LEU A 53 -25.63 -4.12 -2.23
N ASN A 54 -24.87 -4.83 -1.40
CA ASN A 54 -25.39 -6.03 -0.72
C ASN A 54 -25.70 -5.80 0.76
N VAL A 55 -24.99 -4.92 1.45
CA VAL A 55 -25.14 -4.75 2.90
C VAL A 55 -25.90 -3.46 3.22
N MET A 56 -25.48 -2.32 2.67
CA MET A 56 -26.09 -1.02 2.99
C MET A 56 -27.61 -0.95 2.78
N PRO A 57 -28.22 -1.53 1.72
CA PRO A 57 -29.67 -1.46 1.51
C PRO A 57 -30.48 -2.28 2.54
N ARG A 58 -29.81 -3.13 3.31
CA ARG A 58 -30.40 -4.01 4.32
C ARG A 58 -30.16 -3.52 5.75
N MET A 59 -29.46 -2.39 5.91
CA MET A 59 -29.12 -1.81 7.20
C MET A 59 -29.77 -0.45 7.37
N GLU A 60 -30.37 -0.22 8.53
CA GLU A 60 -30.91 1.10 8.92
C GLU A 60 -29.83 2.01 9.55
N TRP A 61 -28.62 1.47 9.75
CA TRP A 61 -27.53 2.09 10.51
C TRP A 61 -26.42 2.53 9.55
N LEU A 62 -25.76 3.66 9.84
CA LEU A 62 -24.67 4.20 9.01
C LEU A 62 -23.36 3.41 9.14
N VAL A 63 -23.24 2.56 10.16
CA VAL A 63 -22.05 1.75 10.45
C VAL A 63 -22.48 0.30 10.74
N PRO A 64 -21.72 -0.71 10.29
CA PRO A 64 -20.50 -0.64 9.47
C PRO A 64 -20.77 -0.14 8.04
N ASN A 65 -20.04 0.91 7.63
CA ASN A 65 -20.15 1.46 6.28
C ASN A 65 -19.34 0.63 5.26
N PRO A 66 -19.40 0.94 3.96
CA PRO A 66 -18.67 0.20 2.92
C PRO A 66 -17.16 0.10 3.11
N VAL A 67 -16.54 1.09 3.74
CA VAL A 67 -15.10 1.07 4.03
C VAL A 67 -14.79 0.04 5.12
N HIS A 68 -15.59 -0.03 6.18
CA HIS A 68 -15.46 -1.08 7.21
C HIS A 68 -15.61 -2.48 6.60
N GLY A 69 -16.59 -2.62 5.70
CA GLY A 69 -16.79 -3.85 4.94
C GLY A 69 -15.58 -4.25 4.11
N SER A 70 -15.02 -3.30 3.37
CA SER A 70 -13.81 -3.52 2.58
C SER A 70 -12.62 -3.91 3.44
N PHE A 71 -12.41 -3.25 4.58
CA PHE A 71 -11.34 -3.65 5.52
C PHE A 71 -11.54 -5.05 6.06
N ALA A 72 -12.76 -5.42 6.45
CA ALA A 72 -13.06 -6.76 6.97
C ALA A 72 -12.78 -7.83 5.90
N ILE A 73 -13.29 -7.65 4.68
CA ILE A 73 -13.05 -8.57 3.56
C ILE A 73 -11.56 -8.66 3.26
N TYR A 74 -10.87 -7.53 3.16
CA TYR A 74 -9.46 -7.49 2.82
C TYR A 74 -8.58 -8.14 3.90
N LEU A 75 -8.88 -7.93 5.19
CA LEU A 75 -8.15 -8.57 6.29
C LEU A 75 -8.24 -10.09 6.20
N LEU A 76 -9.42 -10.65 5.92
CA LEU A 76 -9.62 -12.09 5.78
C LEU A 76 -8.77 -12.68 4.65
N ILE A 77 -8.61 -11.95 3.56
CA ILE A 77 -7.82 -12.39 2.39
C ILE A 77 -6.40 -11.79 2.35
N SER A 78 -5.98 -11.10 3.42
CA SER A 78 -4.71 -10.36 3.43
C SER A 78 -3.47 -11.23 3.20
N PRO A 79 -3.39 -12.50 3.65
CA PRO A 79 -2.25 -13.36 3.30
C PRO A 79 -2.19 -13.67 1.80
N LEU A 80 -3.34 -13.80 1.13
CA LEU A 80 -3.40 -13.97 -0.32
C LEU A 80 -2.95 -12.69 -1.02
N MET A 81 -3.43 -11.53 -0.56
CA MET A 81 -3.02 -10.24 -1.11
C MET A 81 -1.53 -9.97 -0.93
N TYR A 82 -0.95 -10.37 0.19
CA TYR A 82 0.49 -10.31 0.40
C TYR A 82 1.25 -11.12 -0.66
N LYS A 83 0.81 -12.36 -0.90
CA LYS A 83 1.43 -13.22 -1.92
C LYS A 83 1.35 -12.62 -3.32
N LEU A 84 0.19 -12.06 -3.69
CA LEU A 84 -0.04 -11.51 -5.03
C LEU A 84 0.67 -10.16 -5.23
N LEU A 85 0.51 -9.25 -4.28
CA LEU A 85 0.90 -7.85 -4.44
C LEU A 85 2.30 -7.54 -3.92
N VAL A 86 2.85 -8.32 -3.00
CA VAL A 86 4.23 -8.13 -2.50
C VAL A 86 5.14 -9.24 -3.01
N GLY A 87 4.72 -10.50 -2.90
CA GLY A 87 5.45 -11.65 -3.46
C GLY A 87 6.69 -12.06 -2.65
N ASN A 88 6.76 -11.62 -1.39
CA ASN A 88 7.80 -12.02 -0.45
C ASN A 88 7.46 -13.36 0.24
N GLU A 89 8.35 -13.86 1.08
CA GLU A 89 8.19 -15.13 1.82
C GLU A 89 6.91 -15.14 2.68
N MET A 90 6.09 -16.19 2.53
CA MET A 90 4.81 -16.32 3.26
C MET A 90 4.96 -16.36 4.79
N SER A 91 6.15 -16.67 5.32
CA SER A 91 6.49 -16.59 6.74
C SER A 91 6.24 -15.19 7.32
N ARG A 92 6.36 -14.14 6.48
CA ARG A 92 6.21 -12.73 6.86
C ARG A 92 4.85 -12.13 6.46
N ALA A 93 3.90 -12.96 6.02
CA ALA A 93 2.55 -12.51 5.68
C ALA A 93 1.84 -11.85 6.87
N SER A 94 2.13 -12.30 8.09
CA SER A 94 1.59 -11.72 9.33
C SER A 94 2.04 -10.27 9.55
N GLU A 95 3.28 -9.91 9.19
CA GLU A 95 3.76 -8.51 9.27
C GLU A 95 2.93 -7.61 8.34
N TYR A 96 2.65 -8.07 7.13
CA TYR A 96 1.79 -7.37 6.18
C TYR A 96 0.37 -7.21 6.71
N THR A 97 -0.24 -8.30 7.19
CA THR A 97 -1.58 -8.28 7.78
C THR A 97 -1.65 -7.33 8.97
N MET A 98 -0.60 -7.30 9.82
CA MET A 98 -0.53 -6.39 10.96
C MET A 98 -0.45 -4.93 10.51
N GLY A 99 0.36 -4.62 9.49
CA GLY A 99 0.40 -3.27 8.90
C GLY A 99 -0.95 -2.85 8.35
N PHE A 100 -1.62 -3.73 7.62
CA PHE A 100 -2.96 -3.47 7.12
C PHE A 100 -3.98 -3.28 8.26
N ALA A 101 -3.92 -4.12 9.30
CA ALA A 101 -4.81 -4.05 10.45
C ALA A 101 -4.67 -2.72 11.21
N VAL A 102 -3.45 -2.20 11.37
CA VAL A 102 -3.22 -0.88 11.98
C VAL A 102 -3.95 0.21 11.19
N THR A 103 -3.77 0.25 9.86
CA THR A 103 -4.48 1.22 9.03
C THR A 103 -6.00 1.03 9.10
N ALA A 104 -6.47 -0.21 9.02
CA ALA A 104 -7.90 -0.53 9.09
C ALA A 104 -8.52 -0.06 10.40
N CYS A 105 -7.88 -0.29 11.54
CA CYS A 105 -8.35 0.16 12.84
C CYS A 105 -8.40 1.69 12.95
N VAL A 106 -7.32 2.36 12.59
CA VAL A 106 -7.22 3.83 12.68
C VAL A 106 -8.27 4.50 11.78
N LEU A 107 -8.39 4.06 10.53
CA LEU A 107 -9.35 4.65 9.60
C LEU A 107 -10.79 4.23 9.92
N SER A 108 -11.02 3.02 10.43
CA SER A 108 -12.36 2.64 10.93
C SER A 108 -12.83 3.59 12.03
N MET A 109 -11.96 3.95 12.99
CA MET A 109 -12.29 4.96 13.99
C MET A 109 -12.61 6.31 13.33
N ALA A 110 -11.82 6.74 12.34
CA ALA A 110 -12.10 7.98 11.60
C ALA A 110 -13.49 7.96 10.93
N TRP A 111 -13.90 6.80 10.41
CA TRP A 111 -15.19 6.59 9.77
C TRP A 111 -16.37 6.52 10.73
N MET A 112 -16.14 6.43 12.05
CA MET A 112 -17.20 6.51 13.06
C MET A 112 -17.66 7.94 13.34
N PHE A 113 -16.87 8.97 13.00
CA PHE A 113 -17.16 10.38 13.33
C PHE A 113 -18.21 11.09 12.44
N GLN A 114 -19.12 10.33 11.82
CA GLN A 114 -20.26 10.84 11.03
C GLN A 114 -19.92 12.03 10.11
N GLY A 115 -20.43 13.24 10.36
CA GLY A 115 -20.29 14.40 9.46
C GLY A 115 -18.84 14.80 9.13
N ALA A 116 -17.88 14.51 10.02
CA ALA A 116 -16.46 14.77 9.78
C ALA A 116 -15.73 13.60 9.08
N SER A 117 -16.38 12.44 8.93
CA SER A 117 -15.76 11.21 8.43
C SER A 117 -15.24 11.33 7.01
N VAL A 118 -15.88 12.12 6.14
CA VAL A 118 -15.40 12.31 4.76
C VAL A 118 -14.05 13.05 4.74
N TYR A 119 -13.85 14.03 5.62
CA TYR A 119 -12.58 14.74 5.70
C TYR A 119 -11.47 13.87 6.30
N CYS A 120 -11.73 13.27 7.47
CA CYS A 120 -10.74 12.50 8.22
C CYS A 120 -10.49 11.10 7.63
N GLY A 121 -11.51 10.48 7.05
CA GLY A 121 -11.51 9.10 6.55
C GLY A 121 -11.31 8.98 5.04
N ALA A 122 -11.63 10.00 4.24
CA ALA A 122 -11.39 9.97 2.79
C ALA A 122 -10.37 11.02 2.34
N TYR A 123 -10.61 12.31 2.59
CA TYR A 123 -9.82 13.38 1.99
C TYR A 123 -8.36 13.41 2.47
N ILE A 124 -8.14 13.42 3.79
CA ILE A 124 -6.78 13.40 4.37
C ILE A 124 -6.05 12.10 3.97
N PRO A 125 -6.65 10.90 4.11
CA PRO A 125 -6.02 9.66 3.67
C PRO A 125 -5.70 9.63 2.18
N ALA A 126 -6.56 10.16 1.30
CA ALA A 126 -6.30 10.21 -0.14
C ALA A 126 -5.11 11.09 -0.49
N ILE A 127 -5.00 12.28 0.11
CA ILE A 127 -3.85 13.17 -0.09
C ILE A 127 -2.58 12.51 0.44
N ALA A 128 -2.63 11.97 1.67
CA ALA A 128 -1.49 11.27 2.26
C ALA A 128 -1.07 10.07 1.39
N TRP A 129 -2.02 9.32 0.85
CA TRP A 129 -1.76 8.18 -0.02
C TRP A 129 -1.07 8.56 -1.32
N LEU A 130 -1.54 9.61 -2.00
CA LEU A 130 -0.91 10.10 -3.23
C LEU A 130 0.51 10.60 -2.97
N TRP A 131 0.72 11.34 -1.89
CA TRP A 131 2.04 11.82 -1.49
C TRP A 131 2.99 10.70 -1.07
N ILE A 132 2.51 9.71 -0.30
CA ILE A 132 3.28 8.52 0.05
C ILE A 132 3.66 7.77 -1.22
N SER A 133 2.72 7.57 -2.14
CA SER A 133 2.93 6.77 -3.35
C SER A 133 3.99 7.39 -4.28
N SER A 134 4.07 8.73 -4.39
CA SER A 134 5.08 9.37 -5.24
C SER A 134 6.51 9.14 -4.76
N TYR A 135 6.69 8.91 -3.45
CA TYR A 135 7.99 8.61 -2.86
C TYR A 135 8.23 7.10 -2.71
N TRP A 136 7.24 6.35 -2.25
CA TRP A 136 7.38 4.95 -1.86
C TRP A 136 7.53 4.00 -3.04
N LEU A 137 7.10 4.39 -4.23
CA LEU A 137 7.34 3.61 -5.46
C LEU A 137 8.82 3.43 -5.81
N GLN A 138 9.72 4.18 -5.17
CA GLN A 138 11.16 4.16 -5.46
C GLN A 138 11.93 3.20 -4.54
N PHE A 139 11.26 2.53 -3.58
CA PHE A 139 11.93 1.76 -2.55
C PHE A 139 11.26 0.40 -2.28
N ASP A 140 12.09 -0.58 -1.93
CA ASP A 140 11.63 -1.83 -1.35
C ASP A 140 11.48 -1.70 0.17
N PHE A 141 10.30 -2.06 0.68
CA PHE A 141 9.98 -1.93 2.10
C PHE A 141 9.74 -3.26 2.81
N PRO A 142 9.86 -3.31 4.14
CA PRO A 142 9.36 -4.45 4.90
C PRO A 142 7.83 -4.64 4.69
N PRO A 143 7.32 -5.89 4.73
CA PRO A 143 5.90 -6.21 4.53
C PRO A 143 4.92 -5.35 5.32
N PHE A 144 5.27 -4.98 6.55
CA PHE A 144 4.44 -4.11 7.40
C PHE A 144 4.12 -2.76 6.73
N ARG A 145 5.11 -2.12 6.08
CA ARG A 145 4.92 -0.83 5.41
C ARG A 145 4.03 -0.97 4.17
N TYR A 146 4.21 -2.04 3.39
CA TYR A 146 3.26 -2.34 2.30
C TYR A 146 1.85 -2.54 2.83
N GLY A 147 1.68 -3.21 3.98
CA GLY A 147 0.39 -3.36 4.63
C GLY A 147 -0.26 -2.00 4.98
N LEU A 148 0.52 -1.08 5.56
CA LEU A 148 0.04 0.28 5.85
C LEU A 148 -0.42 0.99 4.58
N TRP A 149 0.44 1.01 3.56
CA TRP A 149 0.22 1.72 2.30
C TRP A 149 -0.96 1.15 1.51
N HIS A 150 -1.03 -0.16 1.34
CA HIS A 150 -2.15 -0.85 0.70
C HIS A 150 -3.45 -0.63 1.49
N GLY A 151 -3.39 -0.58 2.81
CA GLY A 151 -4.54 -0.24 3.66
C GLY A 151 -5.15 1.12 3.33
N ILE A 152 -4.32 2.14 3.11
CA ILE A 152 -4.82 3.47 2.73
C ILE A 152 -5.39 3.43 1.30
N GLY A 153 -4.74 2.73 0.37
CA GLY A 153 -5.26 2.53 -0.99
C GLY A 153 -6.64 1.86 -0.99
N VAL A 154 -6.81 0.79 -0.22
CA VAL A 154 -8.08 0.07 -0.05
C VAL A 154 -9.16 0.98 0.54
N ASN A 155 -8.82 1.81 1.53
CA ASN A 155 -9.73 2.79 2.11
C ASN A 155 -10.27 3.78 1.05
N VAL A 156 -9.35 4.41 0.31
CA VAL A 156 -9.69 5.41 -0.70
C VAL A 156 -10.51 4.77 -1.82
N GLY A 157 -10.10 3.58 -2.25
CA GLY A 157 -10.83 2.77 -3.21
C GLY A 157 -12.24 2.45 -2.73
N ALA A 158 -12.39 1.90 -1.53
CA ALA A 158 -13.68 1.49 -1.00
C ALA A 158 -14.69 2.64 -0.90
N PHE A 159 -14.22 3.82 -0.48
CA PHE A 159 -15.04 5.02 -0.51
C PHE A 159 -15.43 5.42 -1.95
N GLY A 160 -14.48 5.42 -2.89
CA GLY A 160 -14.77 5.74 -4.29
C GLY A 160 -15.77 4.76 -4.93
N GLY A 161 -15.56 3.46 -4.74
CA GLY A 161 -16.44 2.41 -5.27
C GLY A 161 -17.84 2.44 -4.65
N SER A 162 -17.96 2.72 -3.35
CA SER A 162 -19.27 2.85 -2.72
C SER A 162 -20.04 4.06 -3.22
N VAL A 163 -19.38 5.21 -3.39
CA VAL A 163 -20.02 6.41 -3.96
C VAL A 163 -20.46 6.16 -5.39
N LEU A 164 -19.61 5.57 -6.22
CA LEU A 164 -19.97 5.21 -7.60
C LEU A 164 -21.16 4.27 -7.66
N SER A 165 -21.16 3.22 -6.84
CA SER A 165 -22.26 2.26 -6.78
C SER A 165 -23.54 2.94 -6.28
N PHE A 166 -23.46 3.76 -5.25
CA PHE A 166 -24.64 4.47 -4.71
C PHE A 166 -25.29 5.43 -5.72
N ILE A 167 -24.49 6.06 -6.59
CA ILE A 167 -25.00 7.04 -7.56
C ILE A 167 -25.51 6.36 -8.84
N TYR A 168 -24.82 5.33 -9.33
CA TYR A 168 -25.01 4.84 -10.70
C TYR A 168 -25.56 3.41 -10.81
N ILE A 169 -25.67 2.66 -9.71
CA ILE A 169 -26.09 1.24 -9.70
C ILE A 169 -27.27 1.05 -8.75
#